data_AF-A0A6J4YQ22-F1
#
_entry.id   AF-A0A6J4YQ22-F1
#
_cell.length_a   1.000
_cell.length_b   1.000
_cell.length_c   1.000
_cell.angle_alpha   90.00
_cell.angle_beta   90.00
_cell.angle_gamma   90.00
#
_symmetry.space_group_name_H-M   'P 1'
#
loop_
_entity.id
_entity.type
_entity.pdbx_description
1 polymer ?
#
loop_
_entity_poly.entity_id
_entity_poly.type
_entity_poly.pdbx_seq_one_letter_code
_entity_poly.pdbx_strand_id
1 'polypeptide(L)'
;MGLDVQSNERLKEKMRLQAAGPNLEGLIENAAVYFNVDTEDLRSASKERKISHARSVVCYLAVRKLMISCADADRALKISPSMVSKAVIKGRAVQDRKKILKDLFEP
;
A
#
# COMPACT_ATOMS: atom_id res chain seq x y z
N MET A 1 -22.46 12.78 28.54
CA MET A 1 -21.89 13.57 27.43
C MET A 1 -21.36 12.56 26.42
N GLY A 2 -22.14 12.23 25.39
CA GLY A 2 -21.93 10.99 24.60
C GLY A 2 -22.37 11.14 23.15
N LEU A 3 -21.91 12.21 22.49
CA LEU A 3 -22.02 12.41 21.05
C LEU A 3 -20.68 12.99 20.57
N ASP A 4 -20.24 12.60 19.36
CA ASP A 4 -19.19 13.22 18.52
C ASP A 4 -17.84 12.49 18.24
N VAL A 5 -17.48 11.35 18.85
CA VAL A 5 -16.19 10.70 18.47
C VAL A 5 -16.32 9.78 17.24
N GLN A 6 -17.40 9.00 17.19
CA GLN A 6 -17.61 7.94 16.19
C GLN A 6 -17.97 8.45 14.78
N SER A 7 -18.60 9.62 14.66
CA SER A 7 -18.94 10.23 13.37
C SER A 7 -17.74 10.90 12.70
N ASN A 8 -16.72 11.30 13.48
CA ASN A 8 -15.58 12.05 12.98
C ASN A 8 -14.45 11.14 12.47
N GLU A 9 -14.28 9.94 13.03
CA GLU A 9 -13.27 8.96 12.55
C GLU A 9 -13.66 8.35 11.21
N ARG A 10 -14.90 7.87 11.06
CA ARG A 10 -15.40 7.35 9.78
C ARG A 10 -15.46 8.42 8.69
N LEU A 11 -15.69 9.69 9.05
CA LEU A 11 -15.65 10.81 8.12
C LEU A 11 -14.21 11.17 7.72
N LYS A 12 -13.22 11.13 8.63
CA LYS A 12 -11.80 11.27 8.31
C LYS A 12 -11.28 10.11 7.45
N GLU A 13 -11.74 8.90 7.72
CA GLU A 13 -11.43 7.70 6.93
C GLU A 13 -12.01 7.81 5.52
N LYS A 14 -13.29 8.18 5.38
CA LYS A 14 -13.91 8.48 4.08
C LYS A 14 -13.28 9.66 3.34
N MET A 15 -12.83 10.69 4.05
CA MET A 15 -12.16 11.85 3.44
C MET A 15 -10.72 11.54 3.00
N ARG A 16 -9.99 10.67 3.71
CA ARG A 16 -8.71 10.09 3.25
C ARG A 16 -8.90 9.26 1.98
N LEU A 17 -9.95 8.43 1.95
CA LEU A 17 -10.30 7.58 0.82
C LEU A 17 -10.71 8.38 -0.44
N GLN A 18 -11.10 9.66 -0.30
CA GLN A 18 -11.56 10.53 -1.40
C GLN A 18 -10.54 11.57 -1.89
N ALA A 19 -9.50 11.88 -1.10
CA ALA A 19 -8.60 13.00 -1.40
C ALA A 19 -7.44 12.68 -2.37
N ALA A 20 -7.17 11.41 -2.66
CA ALA A 20 -6.15 11.01 -3.61
C ALA A 20 -6.82 10.28 -4.78
N GLY A 21 -6.55 10.72 -6.01
CA GLY A 21 -6.69 9.83 -7.16
C GLY A 21 -6.00 8.48 -6.91
N PRO A 22 -6.22 7.48 -7.79
CA PRO A 22 -6.04 6.04 -7.53
C PRO A 22 -5.42 5.65 -6.16
N ASN A 23 -6.27 5.14 -5.25
CA ASN A 23 -6.04 5.08 -3.81
C ASN A 23 -4.83 4.21 -3.37
N LEU A 24 -3.68 4.86 -3.11
CA LEU A 24 -2.47 4.22 -2.56
C LEU A 24 -2.67 3.65 -1.16
N GLU A 25 -3.39 4.36 -0.29
CA GLU A 25 -3.63 3.90 1.09
C GLU A 25 -4.47 2.62 1.07
N GLY A 26 -5.52 2.59 0.25
CA GLY A 26 -6.32 1.39 0.03
C GLY A 26 -5.51 0.22 -0.56
N LEU A 27 -4.56 0.50 -1.46
CA LEU A 27 -3.63 -0.55 -1.94
C LEU A 27 -2.75 -1.11 -0.81
N ILE A 28 -2.28 -0.25 0.11
CA ILE A 28 -1.47 -0.68 1.26
C ILE A 28 -2.30 -1.54 2.21
N GLU A 29 -3.54 -1.11 2.51
CA GLU A 29 -4.48 -1.85 3.36
C GLU A 29 -4.84 -3.21 2.76
N ASN A 30 -5.24 -3.26 1.49
CA ASN A 30 -5.58 -4.50 0.80
C ASN A 30 -4.38 -5.45 0.73
N ALA A 31 -3.17 -4.92 0.53
CA ALA A 31 -1.95 -5.72 0.52
C ALA A 31 -1.63 -6.29 1.91
N ALA A 32 -1.83 -5.52 2.97
CA ALA A 32 -1.65 -6.00 4.34
C ALA A 32 -2.56 -7.20 4.62
N VAL A 33 -3.84 -7.10 4.24
CA VAL A 33 -4.81 -8.21 4.33
C VAL A 33 -4.38 -9.40 3.46
N TYR A 34 -4.10 -9.17 2.17
CA TYR A 34 -3.74 -10.24 1.23
C TYR A 34 -2.50 -11.04 1.66
N PHE A 35 -1.47 -10.35 2.16
CA PHE A 35 -0.23 -11.01 2.59
C PHE A 35 -0.24 -11.46 4.05
N ASN A 36 -1.32 -11.16 4.79
CA ASN A 36 -1.46 -11.41 6.22
C ASN A 36 -0.26 -10.86 7.01
N VAL A 37 -0.10 -9.53 6.93
CA VAL A 37 0.90 -8.71 7.64
C VAL A 37 0.23 -7.42 8.13
N ASP A 38 0.85 -6.72 9.08
CA ASP A 38 0.33 -5.42 9.51
C ASP A 38 0.67 -4.31 8.49
N THR A 39 -0.18 -3.29 8.38
CA THR A 39 0.12 -2.11 7.55
C THR A 39 1.41 -1.40 8.01
N GLU A 40 1.69 -1.42 9.32
CA GLU A 40 2.92 -0.87 9.89
C GLU A 40 4.16 -1.72 9.54
N ASP A 41 4.01 -3.03 9.30
CA ASP A 41 5.10 -3.87 8.78
C ASP A 41 5.50 -3.45 7.36
N LEU A 42 4.52 -3.10 6.52
CA LEU A 42 4.76 -2.56 5.18
C LEU A 42 5.47 -1.20 5.24
N ARG A 43 5.32 -0.47 6.34
CA ARG A 43 5.99 0.81 6.61
C ARG A 43 7.33 0.69 7.34
N SER A 44 7.73 -0.52 7.70
CA SER A 44 8.93 -0.77 8.49
C SER A 44 10.18 -1.06 7.64
N ALA A 45 11.33 -1.02 8.30
CA ALA A 45 12.60 -1.49 7.72
C ALA A 45 12.77 -3.03 7.79
N SER A 46 11.72 -3.80 8.13
CA SER A 46 11.81 -5.25 8.27
C SER A 46 12.39 -5.90 7.02
N LYS A 47 13.20 -6.94 7.20
CA LYS A 47 13.80 -7.72 6.11
C LYS A 47 13.14 -9.08 5.93
N GLU A 48 12.06 -9.35 6.67
CA GLU A 48 11.33 -10.59 6.52
C GLU A 48 10.85 -10.76 5.07
N ARG A 49 11.01 -11.98 4.55
CA ARG A 49 10.74 -12.28 3.16
C ARG A 49 9.30 -11.94 2.75
N LYS A 50 8.33 -12.23 3.62
CA LYS A 50 6.90 -11.94 3.40
C LYS A 50 6.65 -10.44 3.30
N ILE A 51 7.12 -9.66 4.26
CA ILE A 51 6.97 -8.19 4.28
C ILE A 51 7.68 -7.55 3.08
N SER A 52 8.89 -8.00 2.76
CA SER A 52 9.65 -7.52 1.59
C SER A 52 8.95 -7.84 0.27
N HIS A 53 8.31 -9.02 0.18
CA HIS A 53 7.51 -9.40 -0.98
C HIS A 53 6.25 -8.54 -1.12
N ALA A 54 5.50 -8.35 -0.04
CA ALA A 54 4.33 -7.49 0.00
C ALA A 54 4.67 -6.04 -0.42
N ARG A 55 5.74 -5.45 0.14
CA ARG A 55 6.25 -4.13 -0.28
C ARG A 55 6.62 -4.08 -1.76
N SER A 56 7.23 -5.14 -2.30
CA SER A 56 7.58 -5.19 -3.72
C SER A 56 6.36 -5.11 -4.62
N VAL A 57 5.27 -5.78 -4.23
CA VAL A 57 3.98 -5.75 -4.92
C VAL A 57 3.35 -4.36 -4.82
N VAL A 58 3.24 -3.79 -3.61
CA VAL A 58 2.67 -2.46 -3.38
C VAL A 58 3.42 -1.40 -4.18
N CYS A 59 4.76 -1.33 -4.07
CA CYS A 59 5.56 -0.35 -4.81
C CYS A 59 5.39 -0.49 -6.32
N TYR A 60 5.38 -1.72 -6.84
CA TYR A 60 5.19 -1.94 -8.27
C TYR A 60 3.81 -1.48 -8.74
N LEU A 61 2.73 -1.83 -8.02
CA LEU A 61 1.37 -1.46 -8.40
C LEU A 61 1.12 0.04 -8.24
N ALA A 62 1.63 0.66 -7.18
CA ALA A 62 1.58 2.11 -7.00
C ALA A 62 2.19 2.84 -8.21
N VAL A 63 3.40 2.46 -8.60
CA VAL A 63 4.11 3.14 -9.70
C VAL A 63 3.54 2.78 -11.07
N ARG A 64 3.16 1.52 -11.30
CA ARG A 64 2.80 1.03 -12.65
C ARG A 64 1.32 0.99 -12.96
N LYS A 65 0.46 0.98 -11.94
CA LYS A 65 -1.00 0.92 -12.11
C LYS A 65 -1.67 2.19 -11.62
N LEU A 66 -1.18 2.75 -10.52
CA LEU A 66 -1.69 4.02 -9.98
C LEU A 66 -0.96 5.24 -10.52
N MET A 67 0.11 5.04 -11.30
CA MET A 67 0.94 6.11 -11.88
C MET A 67 1.50 7.08 -10.83
N ILE A 68 1.71 6.57 -9.62
CA ILE A 68 2.26 7.33 -8.48
C ILE A 68 3.78 7.41 -8.60
N SER A 69 4.37 8.55 -8.25
CA SER A 69 5.82 8.70 -8.28
C SER A 69 6.50 7.84 -7.20
N CYS A 70 7.75 7.45 -7.42
CA CYS A 70 8.52 6.77 -6.36
C CYS A 70 8.64 7.62 -5.08
N ALA A 71 8.64 8.95 -5.21
CA ALA A 71 8.71 9.89 -4.10
C ALA A 71 7.38 9.99 -3.32
N ASP A 72 6.24 9.81 -3.98
CA ASP A 72 4.96 9.72 -3.27
C ASP A 72 4.82 8.36 -2.57
N ALA A 73 5.28 7.30 -3.23
CA ALA A 73 5.29 5.96 -2.66
C ALA A 73 6.22 5.86 -1.42
N ASP A 74 7.39 6.50 -1.45
CA ASP A 74 8.30 6.51 -0.31
C ASP A 74 7.73 7.24 0.92
N ARG A 75 7.04 8.37 0.70
CA ARG A 75 6.36 9.14 1.76
C ARG A 75 5.24 8.35 2.40
N ALA A 76 4.41 7.68 1.59
CA ALA A 76 3.28 6.89 2.09
C ALA A 76 3.74 5.63 2.85
N LEU A 77 4.79 4.96 2.35
CA LEU A 77 5.35 3.77 2.97
C LEU A 77 6.40 4.09 4.05
N LYS A 78 6.80 5.34 4.24
CA LYS A 78 7.85 5.74 5.20
C LYS A 78 9.16 4.94 5.07
N ILE A 79 9.51 4.54 3.84
CA ILE A 79 10.75 3.82 3.52
C ILE A 79 11.66 4.69 2.65
N SER A 80 12.91 4.28 2.44
CA SER A 80 13.84 5.08 1.63
C SER A 80 13.50 5.02 0.13
N PRO A 81 13.79 6.09 -0.64
CA PRO A 81 13.63 6.10 -2.10
C PRO A 81 14.37 4.94 -2.80
N SER A 82 15.55 4.59 -2.28
CA SER A 82 16.35 3.47 -2.80
C SER A 82 15.70 2.10 -2.55
N MET A 83 14.95 1.96 -1.45
CA MET A 83 14.15 0.78 -1.17
C MET A 83 12.95 0.69 -2.12
N VAL A 84 12.25 1.80 -2.37
CA VAL A 84 11.14 1.85 -3.35
C VAL A 84 11.63 1.45 -4.74
N SER A 85 12.72 2.04 -5.23
CA SER A 85 13.26 1.71 -6.56
C SER A 85 13.57 0.22 -6.71
N LYS A 86 14.26 -0.38 -5.72
CA LYS A 86 14.54 -1.82 -5.69
C LYS A 86 13.26 -2.67 -5.61
N ALA A 87 12.28 -2.23 -4.82
CA ALA A 87 11.00 -2.92 -4.65
C ALA A 87 10.19 -2.95 -5.96
N VAL A 88 10.14 -1.83 -6.70
CA VAL A 88 9.48 -1.76 -8.02
C VAL A 88 10.08 -2.75 -9.01
N ILE A 89 11.42 -2.85 -9.05
CA ILE A 89 12.12 -3.79 -9.94
C ILE A 89 11.77 -5.24 -9.57
N LYS A 90 11.82 -5.58 -8.27
CA LYS A 90 11.46 -6.91 -7.77
C LYS A 90 9.99 -7.25 -8.03
N GLY A 91 9.09 -6.30 -7.80
CA GLY A 91 7.66 -6.45 -7.99
C GLY A 91 7.26 -6.79 -9.43
N ARG A 92 8.08 -6.42 -10.41
CA ARG A 92 7.89 -6.82 -11.82
C ARG A 92 7.94 -8.35 -12.00
N ALA A 93 8.80 -9.03 -11.24
CA ALA A 93 9.05 -10.47 -11.35
C ALA A 93 8.12 -11.33 -10.48
N VAL A 94 7.11 -10.73 -9.85
CA VAL A 94 6.14 -11.45 -9.01
C VAL A 94 5.27 -12.36 -9.88
N GLN A 95 5.21 -13.63 -9.47
CA GLN A 95 4.33 -14.64 -10.07
C GLN A 95 2.87 -14.35 -9.73
N ASP A 96 1.93 -14.86 -10.53
CA ASP A 96 0.48 -14.67 -10.31
C ASP A 96 0.00 -13.22 -10.25
N ARG A 97 0.76 -12.30 -10.84
CA ARG A 97 0.48 -10.85 -10.83
C ARG A 97 -0.94 -10.49 -11.26
N LYS A 98 -1.54 -11.23 -12.20
CA LYS A 98 -2.93 -11.00 -12.64
C LYS A 98 -3.92 -11.24 -11.49
N LYS A 99 -3.73 -12.33 -10.73
CA LYS A 99 -4.55 -12.67 -9.58
C LYS A 99 -4.37 -11.64 -8.46
N ILE A 100 -3.12 -11.35 -8.11
CA ILE A 100 -2.79 -10.33 -7.09
C ILE A 100 -3.40 -8.97 -7.46
N LEU A 101 -3.31 -8.54 -8.72
CA LEU A 101 -3.93 -7.30 -9.15
C LEU A 101 -5.44 -7.32 -8.95
N LYS A 102 -6.11 -8.42 -9.35
CA LYS A 102 -7.55 -8.58 -9.15
C LYS A 102 -7.90 -8.46 -7.65
N ASP A 103 -7.26 -9.27 -6.83
CA ASP A 103 -7.57 -9.37 -5.39
C ASP A 103 -7.24 -8.06 -4.62
N LEU A 104 -6.32 -7.23 -5.13
CA LEU A 104 -5.94 -5.95 -4.50
C LEU A 104 -6.76 -4.74 -4.97
N PHE A 105 -7.37 -4.79 -6.16
CA PHE A 105 -8.19 -3.70 -6.70
C PHE A 105 -9.69 -3.99 -6.69
N GLU A 106 -10.07 -5.26 -6.52
CA GLU A 106 -11.44 -5.74 -6.33
C GLU A 106 -11.50 -6.61 -5.04
N PRO A 107 -11.18 -6.04 -3.86
CA PRO A 107 -11.13 -6.76 -2.59
C PRO A 107 -12.51 -7.18 -2.06
#